data_AF-A0A9E0V2L2-F1
#
_entry.id   AF-A0A9E0V2L2-F1
#
_cell.length_a   1.000
_cell.length_b   1.000
_cell.length_c   1.000
_cell.angle_alpha   90.00
_cell.angle_beta   90.00
_cell.angle_gamma   90.00
#
_symmetry.space_group_name_H-M   'P 1'
#
loop_
_entity.id
_entity.type
_entity.pdbx_description
1 polymer ?
#
loop_
_entity_poly.entity_id
_entity_poly.type
_entity_poly.pdbx_seq_one_letter_code
_entity_poly.pdbx_strand_id
1 'polypeptide(L)'
;VIGSLIARGIKDGKVQLDKMFGFIILMLFNVVFWACFEQAGSSLTLFADRNVDRMIGGWTMGAATTQFFNPFYILVFGSIFSIMWIKLKKSGNDPSIPMKFGLGILQLGLGYLVILLAAPLAVEYQVPLWTLALLYMLHTTGELFLSPIGLSMVTKLVPKDMTATAMGAWFLSIAGANYAAGMLAKLTGAEHGAGEGDVVDKAASLATYVDVYSNIGYVTVGIGLFLMVLSPLINKLFHGVR
;
A
#
# COMPACT_ATOMS: atom_id res chain seq x y z
N VAL A 1 23.73 -2.36 2.84
CA VAL A 1 23.04 -2.19 1.54
C VAL A 1 22.90 -0.71 1.14
N ILE A 2 22.24 0.13 1.95
CA ILE A 2 22.13 1.58 1.63
C ILE A 2 23.50 2.25 1.54
N GLY A 3 24.40 1.99 2.51
CA GLY A 3 25.76 2.54 2.51
C GLY A 3 26.58 2.13 1.27
N SER A 4 26.42 0.91 0.77
CA SER A 4 27.11 0.45 -0.45
C SER A 4 26.57 1.13 -1.72
N LEU A 5 25.26 1.42 -1.78
CA LEU A 5 24.66 2.16 -2.89
C LEU A 5 25.17 3.62 -2.91
N ILE A 6 25.20 4.28 -1.75
CA ILE A 6 25.69 5.66 -1.63
C ILE A 6 27.20 5.74 -1.93
N ALA A 7 28.00 4.83 -1.37
CA ALA A 7 29.44 4.79 -1.63
C ALA A 7 29.76 4.60 -3.11
N ARG A 8 28.97 3.77 -3.82
CA ARG A 8 29.12 3.63 -5.27
C ARG A 8 28.67 4.87 -6.03
N GLY A 9 27.55 5.49 -5.63
CA GLY A 9 27.10 6.75 -6.21
C GLY A 9 28.18 7.84 -6.14
N ILE A 10 28.88 7.96 -5.01
CA ILE A 10 29.99 8.91 -4.84
C ILE A 10 31.15 8.58 -5.81
N LYS A 11 31.47 7.29 -5.98
CA LYS A 11 32.55 6.83 -6.85
C LYS A 11 32.25 7.05 -8.35
N ASP A 12 31.01 6.80 -8.77
CA ASP A 12 30.60 6.83 -10.17
C ASP A 12 30.14 8.22 -10.64
N GLY A 13 30.06 9.20 -9.73
CA GLY A 13 29.80 10.61 -10.03
C GLY A 13 28.38 11.08 -9.69
N LYS A 14 28.19 12.41 -9.76
CA LYS A 14 27.00 13.11 -9.26
C LYS A 14 25.67 12.56 -9.82
N VAL A 15 25.63 12.26 -11.11
CA VAL A 15 24.43 11.70 -11.77
C VAL A 15 24.04 10.34 -11.18
N GLN A 16 25.03 9.49 -10.90
CA GLN A 16 24.78 8.17 -10.35
C GLN A 16 24.35 8.27 -8.87
N LEU A 17 24.97 9.18 -8.12
CA LEU A 17 24.58 9.49 -6.74
C LEU A 17 23.12 9.95 -6.64
N ASP A 18 22.68 10.85 -7.52
CA ASP A 18 21.30 11.34 -7.55
C ASP A 18 20.31 10.17 -7.79
N LYS A 19 20.61 9.29 -8.75
CA LYS A 19 19.79 8.09 -9.01
C LYS A 19 19.73 7.15 -7.80
N MET A 20 20.82 7.02 -7.04
CA MET A 20 20.87 6.20 -5.82
C MET A 20 19.99 6.79 -4.72
N PHE A 21 20.06 8.10 -4.51
CA PHE A 21 19.17 8.78 -3.57
C PHE A 21 17.72 8.64 -3.99
N GLY A 22 17.43 8.84 -5.26
CA GLY A 22 16.11 8.64 -5.83
C GLY A 22 15.56 7.23 -5.59
N PHE A 23 16.39 6.20 -5.80
CA PHE A 23 16.03 4.80 -5.52
C PHE A 23 15.75 4.56 -4.02
N ILE A 24 16.60 5.07 -3.12
CA ILE A 24 16.42 4.95 -1.67
C ILE A 24 15.12 5.63 -1.22
N ILE A 25 14.82 6.82 -1.73
CA ILE A 25 13.58 7.54 -1.44
C ILE A 25 12.35 6.68 -1.83
N LEU A 26 12.37 6.11 -3.03
CA LEU A 26 11.29 5.24 -3.50
C LEU A 26 11.15 3.96 -2.66
N MET A 27 12.26 3.39 -2.18
CA MET A 27 12.21 2.26 -1.26
C MET A 27 11.49 2.62 0.04
N LEU A 28 11.70 3.83 0.59
CA LEU A 28 11.00 4.27 1.80
C LEU A 28 9.49 4.36 1.57
N PHE A 29 9.07 4.93 0.44
CA PHE A 29 7.64 4.98 0.08
C PHE A 29 7.07 3.59 -0.22
N ASN A 30 7.89 2.68 -0.76
CA ASN A 30 7.51 1.27 -0.94
C ASN A 30 7.23 0.59 0.42
N VAL A 31 8.06 0.86 1.45
CA VAL A 31 7.79 0.36 2.81
C VAL A 31 6.44 0.83 3.31
N VAL A 32 6.13 2.13 3.16
CA VAL A 32 4.84 2.69 3.62
C VAL A 32 3.66 2.04 2.91
N PHE A 33 3.73 1.93 1.58
CA PHE A 33 2.66 1.31 0.79
C PHE A 33 2.41 -0.13 1.23
N TRP A 34 3.44 -0.97 1.25
CA TRP A 34 3.27 -2.38 1.60
C TRP A 34 2.91 -2.58 3.07
N ALA A 35 3.42 -1.75 3.99
CA ALA A 35 3.05 -1.87 5.41
C ALA A 35 1.55 -1.69 5.64
N CYS A 36 0.94 -0.77 4.88
CA CYS A 36 -0.49 -0.51 4.92
C CYS A 36 -1.27 -1.51 4.06
N PHE A 37 -0.74 -1.98 2.93
CA PHE A 37 -1.41 -2.95 2.07
C PHE A 37 -1.48 -4.35 2.70
N GLU A 38 -0.41 -4.79 3.35
CA GLU A 38 -0.28 -6.13 3.98
C GLU A 38 -1.18 -6.32 5.23
N GLN A 39 -1.89 -5.27 5.66
CA GLN A 39 -2.95 -5.41 6.66
C GLN A 39 -4.07 -6.36 6.21
N ALA A 40 -4.22 -6.58 4.90
CA ALA A 40 -5.18 -7.50 4.31
C ALA A 40 -5.09 -8.90 4.94
N GLY A 41 -3.87 -9.41 5.16
CA GLY A 41 -3.61 -10.72 5.74
C GLY A 41 -3.62 -10.75 7.28
N SER A 42 -3.82 -9.61 7.94
CA SER A 42 -3.74 -9.48 9.40
C SER A 42 -4.93 -8.71 9.97
N SER A 43 -4.77 -7.41 10.29
CA SER A 43 -5.79 -6.63 10.99
C SER A 43 -7.11 -6.55 10.23
N LEU A 44 -7.09 -6.45 8.89
CA LEU A 44 -8.32 -6.36 8.08
C LEU A 44 -9.10 -7.68 8.08
N THR A 45 -8.42 -8.82 8.17
CA THR A 45 -9.09 -10.13 8.32
C THR A 45 -9.74 -10.25 9.70
N LEU A 46 -9.10 -9.75 10.76
CA LEU A 46 -9.71 -9.71 12.10
C LEU A 46 -10.86 -8.71 12.18
N PHE A 47 -10.74 -7.57 11.50
CA PHE A 47 -11.82 -6.60 11.36
C PHE A 47 -13.02 -7.22 10.64
N ALA A 48 -12.78 -7.94 9.54
CA ALA A 48 -13.80 -8.69 8.83
C ALA A 48 -14.52 -9.69 9.75
N ASP A 49 -13.77 -10.34 10.64
CA ASP A 49 -14.35 -11.33 11.55
C ASP A 49 -15.24 -10.69 12.64
N ARG A 50 -14.75 -9.61 13.25
CA ARG A 50 -15.33 -9.00 14.45
C ARG A 50 -16.40 -7.95 14.18
N ASN A 51 -16.21 -7.15 13.13
CA ASN A 51 -16.93 -5.88 12.94
C ASN A 51 -17.44 -5.68 11.50
N VAL A 52 -17.49 -6.73 10.68
CA VAL A 52 -18.13 -6.68 9.36
C VAL A 52 -19.26 -7.70 9.30
N ASP A 53 -20.42 -7.27 8.80
CA ASP A 53 -21.50 -8.18 8.47
C ASP A 53 -21.14 -8.92 7.18
N ARG A 54 -20.92 -10.22 7.32
CA ARG A 54 -20.49 -11.14 6.27
C ARG A 54 -21.63 -12.03 5.77
N MET A 55 -22.88 -11.75 6.15
CA MET A 55 -24.02 -12.51 5.64
C MET A 55 -24.35 -12.15 4.20
N ILE A 56 -24.39 -13.17 3.33
CA ILE A 56 -24.73 -13.06 1.92
C ILE A 56 -25.80 -14.10 1.63
N GLY A 57 -27.05 -13.67 1.40
CA GLY A 57 -28.14 -14.57 0.98
C GLY A 57 -28.41 -15.73 1.95
N GLY A 58 -28.21 -15.54 3.25
CA GLY A 58 -28.40 -16.57 4.29
C GLY A 58 -27.17 -17.43 4.59
N TRP A 59 -26.03 -17.18 3.93
CA TRP A 59 -24.75 -17.82 4.22
C TRP A 59 -23.74 -16.81 4.77
N THR A 60 -23.00 -17.18 5.81
CA THR A 60 -21.96 -16.33 6.39
C THR A 60 -20.62 -16.58 5.71
N MET A 61 -20.10 -15.56 5.03
CA MET A 61 -18.79 -15.63 4.40
C MET A 61 -17.67 -15.71 5.43
N GLY A 62 -16.68 -16.58 5.22
CA GLY A 62 -15.49 -16.65 6.06
C GLY A 62 -14.69 -15.34 6.03
N ALA A 63 -14.09 -14.95 7.16
CA ALA A 63 -13.37 -13.67 7.26
C ALA A 63 -12.18 -13.62 6.30
N ALA A 64 -11.38 -14.68 6.24
CA ALA A 64 -10.29 -14.79 5.28
C ALA A 64 -10.78 -14.74 3.81
N THR A 65 -12.01 -15.17 3.53
CA THR A 65 -12.60 -15.13 2.19
C THR A 65 -12.81 -13.69 1.70
N THR A 66 -12.89 -12.68 2.58
CA THR A 66 -12.96 -11.27 2.13
C THR A 66 -11.70 -10.85 1.37
N GLN A 67 -10.56 -11.52 1.58
CA GLN A 67 -9.34 -11.23 0.84
C GLN A 67 -9.48 -11.53 -0.67
N PHE A 68 -10.47 -12.32 -1.10
CA PHE A 68 -10.71 -12.58 -2.52
C PHE A 68 -10.99 -11.29 -3.32
N PHE A 69 -11.47 -10.23 -2.68
CA PHE A 69 -11.72 -8.95 -3.35
C PHE A 69 -10.45 -8.43 -4.03
N ASN A 70 -9.27 -8.63 -3.44
CA ASN A 70 -8.02 -8.17 -4.05
C ASN A 70 -7.74 -8.82 -5.42
N PRO A 71 -7.59 -10.16 -5.55
CA PRO A 71 -7.36 -10.80 -6.85
C PRO A 71 -8.55 -10.62 -7.81
N PHE A 72 -9.79 -10.54 -7.31
CA PHE A 72 -10.94 -10.21 -8.14
C PHE A 72 -10.78 -8.85 -8.83
N TYR A 73 -10.44 -7.81 -8.07
CA TYR A 73 -10.22 -6.47 -8.63
C TYR A 73 -8.99 -6.39 -9.54
N ILE A 74 -7.95 -7.20 -9.31
CA ILE A 74 -6.82 -7.31 -10.25
C ILE A 74 -7.30 -7.85 -11.60
N LEU A 75 -8.16 -8.88 -11.62
CA LEU A 75 -8.71 -9.43 -12.86
C LEU A 75 -9.59 -8.41 -13.60
N VAL A 76 -10.44 -7.69 -12.87
CA VAL A 76 -11.35 -6.70 -13.44
C VAL A 76 -10.60 -5.47 -13.95
N PHE A 77 -9.73 -4.88 -13.12
CA PHE A 77 -9.06 -3.61 -13.42
C PHE A 77 -7.70 -3.77 -14.10
N GLY A 78 -7.04 -4.92 -14.01
CA GLY A 78 -5.69 -5.12 -14.56
C GLY A 78 -5.63 -4.91 -16.07
N SER A 79 -6.64 -5.39 -16.81
CA SER A 79 -6.78 -5.15 -18.24
C SER A 79 -7.03 -3.66 -18.56
N ILE A 80 -7.88 -3.00 -17.79
CA ILE A 80 -8.22 -1.58 -17.92
C ILE A 80 -6.97 -0.72 -17.69
N PHE A 81 -6.23 -0.98 -16.62
CA PHE A 81 -4.98 -0.29 -16.29
C PHE A 81 -3.91 -0.51 -17.35
N SER A 82 -3.78 -1.73 -17.87
CA SER A 82 -2.83 -2.03 -18.96
C SER A 82 -3.12 -1.20 -20.21
N ILE A 83 -4.39 -1.09 -20.63
CA ILE A 83 -4.81 -0.26 -21.77
C ILE A 83 -4.58 1.22 -21.47
N MET A 84 -4.91 1.67 -20.25
CA MET A 84 -4.69 3.04 -19.79
C MET A 84 -3.21 3.43 -19.91
N TRP A 85 -2.29 2.59 -19.42
CA TRP A 85 -0.86 2.87 -19.49
C TRP A 85 -0.32 2.93 -20.91
N ILE A 86 -0.79 2.04 -21.80
CA ILE A 86 -0.42 2.09 -23.23
C ILE A 86 -0.90 3.39 -23.87
N LYS A 87 -2.13 3.83 -23.60
CA LYS A 87 -2.67 5.09 -24.11
C LYS A 87 -1.92 6.31 -23.58
N LEU A 88 -1.66 6.36 -22.27
CA LEU A 88 -0.91 7.45 -21.64
C LEU A 88 0.51 7.54 -22.22
N LYS A 89 1.20 6.40 -22.37
CA LYS A 89 2.52 6.34 -22.99
C LYS A 89 2.52 6.84 -24.44
N LYS A 90 1.52 6.46 -25.24
CA LYS A 90 1.38 6.95 -26.64
C LYS A 90 1.07 8.45 -26.72
N SER A 91 0.32 8.98 -25.77
CA SER A 91 -0.04 10.41 -25.72
C SER A 91 1.05 11.33 -25.16
N GLY A 92 2.17 10.79 -24.67
CA GLY A 92 3.22 11.56 -24.01
C GLY A 92 2.91 12.02 -22.59
N ASN A 93 1.69 11.79 -22.10
CA ASN A 93 1.20 12.15 -20.77
C ASN A 93 1.44 11.06 -19.71
N ASP A 94 2.48 10.23 -19.88
CA ASP A 94 2.81 9.21 -18.89
C ASP A 94 3.30 9.87 -17.59
N PRO A 95 2.61 9.68 -16.45
CA PRO A 95 3.03 10.26 -15.18
C PRO A 95 4.43 9.78 -14.79
N SER A 96 5.18 10.63 -14.10
CA SER A 96 6.48 10.23 -13.56
C SER A 96 6.33 9.10 -12.55
N ILE A 97 7.38 8.31 -12.39
CA ILE A 97 7.39 7.20 -11.43
C ILE A 97 7.00 7.64 -10.00
N PRO A 98 7.54 8.75 -9.43
CA PRO A 98 7.14 9.17 -8.09
C PRO A 98 5.68 9.63 -8.03
N MET A 99 5.14 10.18 -9.12
CA MET A 99 3.72 10.53 -9.21
C MET A 99 2.83 9.29 -9.16
N LYS A 100 3.19 8.22 -9.90
CA LYS A 100 2.46 6.94 -9.84
C LYS A 100 2.48 6.33 -8.44
N PHE A 101 3.63 6.38 -7.76
CA PHE A 101 3.74 5.97 -6.35
C PHE A 101 2.83 6.81 -5.44
N GLY A 102 2.83 8.13 -5.60
CA GLY A 102 1.98 9.03 -4.84
C GLY A 102 0.49 8.74 -5.03
N LEU A 103 0.05 8.49 -6.27
CA LEU A 103 -1.33 8.10 -6.59
C LEU A 103 -1.72 6.75 -6.00
N GLY A 104 -0.79 5.79 -5.95
CA GLY A 104 -1.01 4.50 -5.32
C GLY A 104 -1.17 4.60 -3.81
N ILE A 105 -0.27 5.33 -3.14
CA ILE A 105 -0.34 5.60 -1.70
C ILE A 105 -1.60 6.40 -1.35
N LEU A 106 -1.96 7.40 -2.16
CA LEU A 106 -3.18 8.18 -1.96
C LEU A 106 -4.42 7.29 -1.98
N GLN A 107 -4.55 6.39 -2.96
CA GLN A 107 -5.67 5.45 -3.02
C GLN A 107 -5.70 4.49 -1.84
N LEU A 108 -4.54 4.02 -1.39
CA LEU A 108 -4.44 3.17 -0.21
C LEU A 108 -4.98 3.90 1.03
N GLY A 109 -4.57 5.16 1.24
CA GLY A 109 -5.08 5.97 2.34
C GLY A 109 -6.58 6.24 2.24
N LEU A 110 -7.08 6.55 1.04
CA LEU A 110 -8.52 6.70 0.79
C LEU A 110 -9.30 5.41 1.07
N GLY A 111 -8.72 4.25 0.78
CA GLY A 111 -9.29 2.94 1.10
C GLY A 111 -9.55 2.76 2.58
N TYR A 112 -8.58 3.13 3.42
CA TYR A 112 -8.76 3.14 4.88
C TYR A 112 -9.84 4.12 5.35
N LEU A 113 -9.93 5.31 4.74
CA LEU A 113 -10.94 6.31 5.10
C LEU A 113 -12.38 5.89 4.75
N VAL A 114 -12.58 4.85 3.93
CA VAL A 114 -13.90 4.24 3.71
C VAL A 114 -14.54 3.82 5.03
N ILE A 115 -13.75 3.45 6.04
CA ILE A 115 -14.26 3.08 7.36
C ILE A 115 -15.13 4.18 7.99
N LEU A 116 -14.82 5.46 7.73
CA LEU A 116 -15.57 6.60 8.26
C LEU A 116 -16.95 6.74 7.62
N LEU A 117 -17.10 6.27 6.38
CA LEU A 117 -18.38 6.25 5.68
C LEU A 117 -19.25 5.10 6.17
N ALA A 118 -18.62 3.99 6.56
CA ALA A 118 -19.29 2.77 6.95
C ALA A 118 -19.64 2.70 8.44
N ALA A 119 -18.80 3.28 9.31
CA ALA A 119 -18.99 3.23 10.76
C ALA A 119 -20.36 3.76 11.23
N PRO A 120 -20.91 4.88 10.69
CA PRO A 120 -22.25 5.34 11.05
C PRO A 120 -23.38 4.40 10.60
N LEU A 121 -23.11 3.50 9.65
CA LEU A 121 -24.05 2.54 9.10
C LEU A 121 -23.96 1.17 9.79
N ALA A 122 -23.15 1.06 10.85
CA ALA A 122 -22.98 -0.19 11.57
C ALA A 122 -24.26 -0.57 12.32
N VAL A 123 -24.70 -1.81 12.14
CA VAL A 123 -25.80 -2.43 12.90
C VAL A 123 -25.17 -3.48 13.79
N GLU A 124 -25.50 -3.47 15.09
CA GLU A 124 -24.86 -4.34 16.10
C GLU A 124 -23.32 -4.27 16.05
N TYR A 125 -22.79 -3.08 15.77
CA TYR A 125 -21.35 -2.79 15.64
C TYR A 125 -20.65 -3.54 14.50
N GLN A 126 -21.42 -3.99 13.51
CA GLN A 126 -20.92 -4.57 12.28
C GLN A 126 -21.20 -3.64 11.10
N VAL A 127 -20.15 -3.24 10.39
CA VAL A 127 -20.29 -2.46 9.15
C VAL A 127 -20.68 -3.37 7.99
N PRO A 128 -21.38 -2.86 6.97
CA PRO A 128 -21.76 -3.67 5.82
C PRO A 128 -20.55 -4.20 5.02
N LEU A 129 -20.71 -5.35 4.36
CA LEU A 129 -19.65 -5.98 3.55
C LEU A 129 -19.08 -5.07 2.44
N TRP A 130 -19.89 -4.17 1.89
CA TRP A 130 -19.44 -3.24 0.85
C TRP A 130 -18.27 -2.36 1.31
N THR A 131 -18.12 -2.15 2.62
CA THR A 131 -16.98 -1.43 3.22
C THR A 131 -15.67 -2.07 2.81
N LEU A 132 -15.55 -3.40 2.98
CA LEU A 132 -14.37 -4.15 2.58
C LEU A 132 -14.26 -4.20 1.07
N ALA A 133 -15.35 -4.39 0.34
CA ALA A 133 -15.32 -4.40 -1.11
C ALA A 133 -14.72 -3.08 -1.65
N LEU A 134 -15.18 -1.92 -1.17
CA LEU A 134 -14.68 -0.62 -1.61
C LEU A 134 -13.25 -0.33 -1.11
N LEU A 135 -12.93 -0.70 0.12
CA LEU A 135 -11.57 -0.59 0.66
C LEU A 135 -10.58 -1.41 -0.17
N TYR A 136 -10.87 -2.70 -0.42
CA TYR A 136 -10.04 -3.55 -1.26
C TYR A 136 -9.98 -3.05 -2.70
N MET A 137 -11.06 -2.50 -3.24
CA MET A 137 -11.05 -1.90 -4.57
C MET A 137 -10.00 -0.79 -4.67
N LEU A 138 -10.00 0.15 -3.73
CA LEU A 138 -9.06 1.26 -3.70
C LEU A 138 -7.62 0.80 -3.42
N HIS A 139 -7.43 -0.18 -2.54
CA HIS A 139 -6.11 -0.77 -2.27
C HIS A 139 -5.54 -1.44 -3.52
N THR A 140 -6.36 -2.24 -4.22
CA THR A 140 -5.96 -2.94 -5.44
C THR A 140 -5.70 -1.96 -6.58
N THR A 141 -6.55 -0.96 -6.81
CA THR A 141 -6.27 0.03 -7.86
C THR A 141 -5.00 0.80 -7.54
N GLY A 142 -4.73 1.11 -6.26
CA GLY A 142 -3.45 1.65 -5.80
C GLY A 142 -2.25 0.74 -6.11
N GLU A 143 -2.38 -0.57 -5.88
CA GLU A 143 -1.35 -1.57 -6.22
C GLU A 143 -1.06 -1.60 -7.73
N LEU A 144 -2.09 -1.48 -8.57
CA LEU A 144 -1.94 -1.44 -10.02
C LEU A 144 -1.17 -0.20 -10.53
N PHE A 145 -1.06 0.87 -9.73
CA PHE A 145 -0.12 1.97 -10.03
C PHE A 145 1.34 1.60 -9.77
N LEU A 146 1.62 0.73 -8.80
CA LEU A 146 2.99 0.37 -8.37
C LEU A 146 3.53 -0.90 -9.06
N SER A 147 2.65 -1.84 -9.42
CA SER A 147 3.00 -3.14 -10.02
C SER A 147 3.99 -3.07 -11.20
N PRO A 148 3.88 -2.15 -12.18
CA PRO A 148 4.84 -2.09 -13.30
C PRO A 148 6.18 -1.45 -12.94
N ILE A 149 6.34 -0.91 -11.72
CA ILE A 149 7.42 0.00 -11.38
C ILE A 149 8.55 -0.70 -10.61
N GLY A 150 8.24 -1.58 -9.66
CA GLY A 150 9.20 -2.09 -8.67
C GLY A 150 10.50 -2.64 -9.27
N LEU A 151 10.42 -3.67 -10.11
CA LEU A 151 11.60 -4.29 -10.73
C LEU A 151 12.19 -3.48 -11.89
N SER A 152 11.36 -2.66 -12.56
CA SER A 152 11.84 -1.78 -13.63
C SER A 152 12.75 -0.68 -13.10
N MET A 153 12.50 -0.17 -11.89
CA MET A 153 13.33 0.86 -11.28
C MET A 153 14.70 0.36 -10.84
N VAL A 154 14.74 -0.81 -10.21
CA VAL A 154 15.99 -1.43 -9.76
C VAL A 154 16.98 -1.56 -10.91
N THR A 155 16.49 -1.95 -12.09
CA THR A 155 17.33 -2.16 -13.28
C THR A 155 17.68 -0.87 -14.02
N LYS A 156 16.89 0.21 -13.88
CA LYS A 156 17.10 1.48 -14.58
C LYS A 156 17.91 2.52 -13.78
N LEU A 157 17.82 2.51 -12.45
CA LEU A 157 18.47 3.51 -11.60
C LEU A 157 19.86 3.07 -11.10
N VAL A 158 20.10 1.75 -11.04
CA VAL A 158 21.30 1.15 -10.44
C VAL A 158 22.30 0.71 -11.51
N PRO A 159 23.62 0.83 -11.27
CA PRO A 159 24.63 0.29 -12.18
C PRO A 159 24.45 -1.21 -12.39
N LYS A 160 24.76 -1.69 -13.61
CA LYS A 160 24.50 -3.10 -14.00
C LYS A 160 25.16 -4.11 -13.05
N ASP A 161 26.36 -3.80 -12.55
CA ASP A 161 27.15 -4.61 -11.62
C ASP A 161 26.54 -4.66 -10.20
N MET A 162 25.66 -3.73 -9.85
CA MET A 162 25.00 -3.67 -8.54
C MET A 162 23.52 -4.08 -8.55
N THR A 163 23.00 -4.55 -9.68
CA THR A 163 21.59 -4.95 -9.82
C THR A 163 21.18 -5.96 -8.75
N ALA A 164 22.01 -6.97 -8.46
CA ALA A 164 21.72 -7.97 -7.42
C ALA A 164 21.61 -7.35 -6.02
N THR A 165 22.52 -6.43 -5.67
CA THR A 165 22.48 -5.71 -4.39
C THR A 165 21.23 -4.85 -4.27
N ALA A 166 20.82 -4.18 -5.34
CA ALA A 166 19.62 -3.35 -5.35
C ALA A 166 18.33 -4.17 -5.36
N MET A 167 18.30 -5.35 -6.00
CA MET A 167 17.20 -6.30 -5.86
C MET A 167 17.10 -6.81 -4.42
N GLY A 168 18.23 -7.12 -3.78
CA GLY A 168 18.28 -7.45 -2.36
C GLY A 168 17.77 -6.30 -1.48
N ALA A 169 18.11 -5.05 -1.81
CA ALA A 169 17.59 -3.86 -1.14
C ALA A 169 16.07 -3.75 -1.29
N TRP A 170 15.55 -3.97 -2.50
CA TRP A 170 14.13 -3.94 -2.81
C TRP A 170 13.36 -4.97 -1.98
N PHE A 171 13.81 -6.23 -1.95
CA PHE A 171 13.19 -7.25 -1.09
C PHE A 171 13.33 -6.96 0.40
N LEU A 172 14.45 -6.37 0.83
CA LEU A 172 14.61 -5.91 2.21
C LEU A 172 13.57 -4.84 2.59
N SER A 173 13.19 -3.96 1.65
CA SER A 173 12.10 -3.01 1.89
C SER A 173 10.76 -3.70 2.10
N ILE A 174 10.48 -4.80 1.38
CA ILE A 174 9.26 -5.60 1.56
C ILE A 174 9.26 -6.30 2.92
N ALA A 175 10.41 -6.85 3.34
CA ALA A 175 10.55 -7.43 4.68
C ALA A 175 10.33 -6.38 5.78
N GLY A 176 10.92 -5.18 5.63
CA GLY A 176 10.68 -4.05 6.52
C GLY A 176 9.22 -3.60 6.54
N ALA A 177 8.54 -3.64 5.39
CA ALA A 177 7.12 -3.33 5.27
C ALA A 177 6.25 -4.33 6.04
N ASN A 178 6.55 -5.63 5.94
CA ASN A 178 5.84 -6.67 6.70
C ASN A 178 6.04 -6.53 8.22
N TYR A 179 7.25 -6.17 8.65
CA TYR A 179 7.51 -5.88 10.06
C TYR A 179 6.68 -4.65 10.54
N ALA A 180 6.69 -3.57 9.77
CA ALA A 180 5.87 -2.39 10.05
C ALA A 180 4.37 -2.71 10.01
N ALA A 181 3.93 -3.57 9.09
CA ALA A 181 2.56 -4.06 9.02
C ALA A 181 2.16 -4.78 10.33
N GLY A 182 3.03 -5.63 10.85
CA GLY A 182 2.82 -6.28 12.15
C GLY A 182 2.68 -5.27 13.30
N MET A 183 3.50 -4.22 13.31
CA MET A 183 3.38 -3.14 14.30
C MET A 183 2.06 -2.38 14.18
N LEU A 184 1.62 -2.05 12.96
CA LEU A 184 0.33 -1.40 12.71
C LEU A 184 -0.86 -2.29 13.13
N ALA A 185 -0.78 -3.59 12.88
CA ALA A 185 -1.82 -4.54 13.28
C ALA A 185 -1.96 -4.65 14.81
N LYS A 186 -0.87 -4.49 15.57
CA LYS A 186 -0.93 -4.44 17.05
C LYS A 186 -1.78 -3.27 17.55
N LEU A 187 -1.73 -2.13 16.85
CA LEU A 187 -2.53 -0.93 17.20
C LEU A 187 -4.03 -1.20 17.07
N THR A 188 -4.45 -2.07 16.14
CA THR A 188 -5.86 -2.45 15.98
C THR A 188 -6.33 -3.50 17.00
N GLY A 189 -5.52 -3.87 17.99
CA GLY A 189 -5.85 -4.92 18.95
C GLY A 189 -5.77 -6.34 18.37
N ALA A 190 -4.98 -6.56 17.30
CA ALA A 190 -4.83 -7.88 16.68
C ALA A 190 -4.23 -8.94 17.62
N GLU A 191 -3.44 -8.54 18.64
CA GLU A 191 -2.84 -9.47 19.61
C GLU A 191 -3.73 -9.76 20.83
N HIS A 192 -4.75 -8.95 21.13
CA HIS A 192 -5.65 -9.14 22.28
C HIS A 192 -6.76 -10.19 22.00
N GLY A 193 -6.51 -11.15 21.12
CA GLY A 193 -7.52 -12.08 20.60
C GLY A 193 -7.15 -13.56 20.66
N ALA A 194 -6.34 -13.97 21.64
CA ALA A 194 -6.02 -15.38 21.89
C ALA A 194 -6.00 -15.73 23.39
N GLY A 195 -6.85 -15.07 24.18
CA GLY A 195 -7.24 -15.51 25.52
C GLY A 195 -8.70 -15.93 25.50
N GLU A 196 -8.98 -17.20 25.76
CA GLU A 196 -10.34 -17.69 25.99
C GLU A 196 -11.03 -16.84 27.07
N GLY A 197 -12.08 -16.11 26.70
CA GLY A 197 -13.05 -15.57 27.67
C GLY A 197 -13.21 -14.06 27.75
N ASP A 198 -12.36 -13.24 27.12
CA ASP A 198 -12.65 -11.80 27.06
C ASP A 198 -13.73 -11.56 26.00
N VAL A 199 -14.92 -11.21 26.49
CA VAL A 199 -15.99 -10.65 25.68
C VAL A 199 -15.44 -9.37 25.06
N VAL A 200 -14.86 -9.48 23.87
CA VAL A 200 -14.45 -8.31 23.08
C VAL A 200 -15.71 -7.51 22.88
N ASP A 201 -15.84 -6.40 23.60
CA ASP A 201 -16.93 -5.46 23.40
C ASP A 201 -16.86 -5.01 21.94
N LYS A 202 -17.83 -5.47 21.14
CA LYS A 202 -17.87 -5.19 19.70
C LYS A 202 -17.90 -3.69 19.43
N ALA A 203 -18.46 -2.89 20.36
CA ALA A 203 -18.46 -1.44 20.29
C ALA A 203 -17.04 -0.88 20.46
N ALA A 204 -16.31 -1.31 21.49
CA ALA A 204 -14.92 -0.90 21.71
C ALA A 204 -13.99 -1.35 20.58
N SER A 205 -14.21 -2.55 20.04
CA SER A 205 -13.48 -3.08 18.88
C SER A 205 -13.71 -2.20 17.64
N LEU A 206 -14.98 -1.89 17.32
CA LEU A 206 -15.31 -1.02 16.19
C LEU A 206 -14.68 0.37 16.35
N ALA A 207 -14.78 0.97 17.54
CA ALA A 207 -14.19 2.28 17.82
C ALA A 207 -12.67 2.27 17.63
N THR A 208 -11.99 1.21 18.09
CA THR A 208 -10.54 1.04 17.90
C THR A 208 -10.18 0.92 16.42
N TYR A 209 -10.90 0.10 15.65
CA TYR A 209 -10.68 -0.02 14.21
C TYR A 209 -10.94 1.30 13.48
N VAL A 210 -12.00 2.03 13.82
CA VAL A 210 -12.31 3.33 13.23
C VAL A 210 -11.20 4.34 13.51
N ASP A 211 -10.72 4.44 14.76
CA ASP A 211 -9.65 5.36 15.12
C ASP A 211 -8.33 5.00 14.41
N VAL A 212 -7.90 3.74 14.49
CA VAL A 212 -6.62 3.32 13.90
C VAL A 212 -6.66 3.40 12.38
N TYR A 213 -7.71 2.91 11.73
CA TYR A 213 -7.81 2.97 10.27
C TYR A 213 -8.01 4.39 9.76
N SER A 214 -8.76 5.24 10.45
CA SER A 214 -8.84 6.65 10.03
C SER A 214 -7.50 7.37 10.18
N ASN A 215 -6.76 7.14 11.27
CA ASN A 215 -5.41 7.68 11.45
C ASN A 215 -4.43 7.17 10.38
N ILE A 216 -4.41 5.86 10.09
CA ILE A 216 -3.64 5.30 8.97
C ILE A 216 -4.06 5.95 7.66
N GLY A 217 -5.37 6.11 7.42
CA GLY A 217 -5.92 6.76 6.25
C GLY A 217 -5.42 8.19 6.07
N TYR A 218 -5.55 9.05 7.08
CA TYR A 218 -5.11 10.45 7.03
C TYR A 218 -3.60 10.58 6.83
N VAL A 219 -2.80 9.81 7.57
CA VAL A 219 -1.33 9.81 7.43
C VAL A 219 -0.93 9.35 6.04
N THR A 220 -1.53 8.27 5.54
CA THR A 220 -1.22 7.70 4.21
C THR A 220 -1.65 8.65 3.09
N VAL A 221 -2.83 9.28 3.19
CA VAL A 221 -3.25 10.34 2.25
C VAL A 221 -2.25 11.50 2.27
N GLY A 222 -1.84 11.95 3.45
CA GLY A 222 -0.84 13.01 3.60
C GLY A 222 0.49 12.67 2.93
N ILE A 223 0.99 11.44 3.13
CA ILE A 223 2.21 10.93 2.50
C ILE A 223 2.04 10.86 0.96
N GLY A 224 0.90 10.38 0.48
CA GLY A 224 0.57 10.31 -0.95
C GLY A 224 0.59 11.68 -1.60
N LEU A 225 -0.12 12.66 -1.02
CA LEU A 225 -0.13 14.05 -1.50
C LEU A 225 1.26 14.69 -1.44
N PHE A 226 1.99 14.48 -0.34
CA PHE A 226 3.35 14.97 -0.19
C PHE A 226 4.28 14.44 -1.29
N LEU A 227 4.20 13.13 -1.59
CA LEU A 227 4.98 12.53 -2.66
C LEU A 227 4.56 13.07 -4.04
N MET A 228 3.26 13.30 -4.28
CA MET A 228 2.78 13.89 -5.53
C MET A 228 3.35 15.31 -5.73
N VAL A 229 3.39 16.12 -4.66
CA VAL A 229 3.99 17.47 -4.68
C VAL A 229 5.50 17.42 -4.89
N LEU A 230 6.20 16.48 -4.24
CA LEU A 230 7.64 16.28 -4.42
C LEU A 230 8.01 15.55 -5.71
N SER A 231 7.04 14.98 -6.42
CA SER A 231 7.30 14.14 -7.58
C SER A 231 8.15 14.82 -8.67
N PRO A 232 8.02 16.13 -8.98
CA PRO A 232 8.87 16.77 -9.97
C PRO A 232 10.33 16.88 -9.50
N LEU A 233 10.56 17.06 -8.19
CA LEU A 233 11.89 17.15 -7.60
C LEU A 233 12.58 15.79 -7.57
N ILE A 234 11.87 14.74 -7.14
CA ILE A 234 12.39 13.37 -7.13
C ILE A 234 12.65 12.91 -8.57
N ASN A 235 11.77 13.25 -9.51
CA ASN A 235 11.95 12.89 -10.92
C ASN A 235 13.20 13.56 -11.56
N LYS A 236 13.65 14.72 -11.06
CA LYS A 236 14.92 15.31 -11.50
C LYS A 236 16.13 14.44 -11.14
N LEU A 237 16.07 13.72 -10.01
CA LEU A 237 17.13 12.79 -9.58
C LEU A 237 17.29 11.60 -10.53
N PHE A 238 16.26 11.29 -11.32
CA PHE A 238 16.26 10.17 -12.25
C PHE A 238 16.93 10.49 -13.58
N HIS A 239 17.28 11.76 -13.84
CA HIS A 239 18.00 12.18 -15.05
C HIS A 239 17.36 11.66 -16.35
N GLY A 240 16.02 11.77 -16.45
CA GLY A 240 15.26 11.42 -17.67
C GLY A 240 14.75 9.97 -17.74
N VAL A 241 14.99 9.15 -16.72
CA VAL A 241 14.43 7.78 -16.65
C VAL A 241 12.91 7.83 -16.41
N ARG A 242 12.14 7.20 -17.31
CA ARG A 242 10.69 6.99 -17.22
C ARG A 242 10.35 5.50 -17.26
#